data_AF-A0A957L1S6-F1
#
_entry.id   AF-A0A957L1S6-F1
#
_cell.length_a   1.000
_cell.length_b   1.000
_cell.length_c   1.000
_cell.angle_alpha   90.00
_cell.angle_beta   90.00
_cell.angle_gamma   90.00
#
_symmetry.space_group_name_H-M   'P 1'
#
loop_
_entity.id
_entity.type
_entity.pdbx_description
1 polymer ?
#
loop_
_entity_poly.entity_id
_entity_poly.type
_entity_poly.pdbx_seq_one_letter_code
_entity_poly.pdbx_strand_id
1 'polypeptide(L)'
;MAEIVTLREKNGRELAEMLENAQEEMFNLRFQKASARLADTSRLKKVRRDVAQIRTVLHDRQRAISAAAMIEEIAALLGSQEWNAEARFEYEETAWLVTFTDASGKDLASAAVDLNRKQSRSRRDRQEVGTAGVVKSYEITG
;
A
#
# COMPACT_ATOMS: atom_id res chain seq x y z
N MET A 1 13.79 8.50 12.30
CA MET A 1 13.42 7.48 11.29
C MET A 1 11.97 7.18 11.58
N ALA A 2 11.11 7.22 10.58
CA ALA A 2 9.71 6.85 10.78
C ALA A 2 9.63 5.34 11.02
N GLU A 3 8.81 4.91 11.97
CA GLU A 3 8.57 3.49 12.19
C GLU A 3 7.56 3.00 11.17
N ILE A 4 7.82 1.86 10.52
CA ILE A 4 6.94 1.34 9.46
C ILE A 4 5.52 1.09 9.95
N VAL A 5 5.37 0.78 11.24
CA VAL A 5 4.08 0.59 11.90
C VAL A 5 3.25 1.88 11.82
N THR A 6 3.84 3.00 12.26
CA THR A 6 3.20 4.31 12.21
C THR A 6 2.85 4.74 10.78
N LEU A 7 3.64 4.36 9.78
CA LEU A 7 3.35 4.70 8.38
C LEU A 7 2.13 3.93 7.85
N ARG A 8 1.92 2.69 8.28
CA ARG A 8 0.77 1.88 7.85
C ARG A 8 -0.56 2.37 8.40
N GLU A 9 -0.56 3.09 9.51
CA GLU A 9 -1.75 3.67 10.15
C GLU A 9 -2.18 5.01 9.52
N LYS A 10 -1.27 5.70 8.83
CA LYS A 10 -1.56 7.01 8.22
C LYS A 10 -2.47 6.94 7.00
N ASN A 11 -3.28 7.96 6.76
CA ASN A 11 -4.05 8.03 5.52
C ASN A 11 -3.11 8.20 4.28
N GLY A 12 -3.53 7.73 3.11
CA GLY A 12 -2.80 7.86 1.85
C GLY A 12 -2.44 9.30 1.49
N ARG A 13 -3.32 10.27 1.81
CA ARG A 13 -3.01 11.69 1.62
C ARG A 13 -1.83 12.14 2.49
N GLU A 14 -1.86 11.84 3.79
CA GLU A 14 -0.75 12.19 4.69
C GLU A 14 0.57 11.53 4.24
N LEU A 15 0.51 10.28 3.79
CA LEU A 15 1.69 9.59 3.27
C LEU A 15 2.25 10.25 2.00
N ALA A 16 1.38 10.76 1.12
CA ALA A 16 1.80 11.49 -0.07
C ALA A 16 2.48 12.82 0.30
N GLU A 17 1.89 13.59 1.21
CA GLU A 17 2.48 14.84 1.72
C GLU A 17 3.82 14.59 2.43
N MET A 18 3.91 13.55 3.27
CA MET A 18 5.17 13.13 3.90
C MET A 18 6.23 12.71 2.88
N LEU A 19 5.82 12.04 1.81
CA LEU A 19 6.72 11.61 0.74
C LEU A 19 7.31 12.82 0.00
N GLU A 20 6.49 13.82 -0.30
CA GLU A 20 6.93 15.06 -0.96
C GLU A 20 7.94 15.82 -0.09
N ASN A 21 7.59 16.05 1.19
CA ASN A 21 8.48 16.70 2.16
C ASN A 21 9.83 15.98 2.30
N ALA A 22 9.81 14.64 2.39
CA ALA A 22 11.04 13.85 2.48
C ALA A 22 11.88 13.88 1.19
N GLN A 23 11.23 14.01 0.02
CA GLN A 23 11.94 14.17 -1.26
C GLN A 23 12.59 15.53 -1.39
N GLU A 24 11.90 16.60 -0.99
CA GLU A 24 12.44 17.96 -0.95
C GLU A 24 13.65 18.04 0.00
N GLU A 25 13.52 17.49 1.21
CA GLU A 25 14.63 17.41 2.15
C GLU A 25 15.82 16.65 1.54
N MET A 26 15.56 15.50 0.90
CA MET A 26 16.61 14.71 0.25
C MET A 26 17.31 15.51 -0.87
N PHE A 27 16.57 16.29 -1.65
CA PHE A 27 17.12 17.16 -2.69
C PHE A 27 18.04 18.23 -2.07
N ASN A 28 17.57 18.92 -1.04
CA ASN A 28 18.33 19.94 -0.32
C ASN A 28 19.63 19.36 0.30
N LEU A 29 19.56 18.18 0.90
CA LEU A 29 20.73 17.51 1.46
C LEU A 29 21.74 17.08 0.39
N ARG A 30 21.26 16.66 -0.80
CA ARG A 30 22.16 16.35 -1.93
C ARG A 30 22.86 17.60 -2.45
N PHE A 31 22.15 18.73 -2.51
CA PHE A 31 22.72 20.02 -2.90
C PHE A 31 23.80 20.49 -1.91
N GLN A 32 23.51 20.41 -0.61
CA GLN A 32 24.48 20.74 0.45
C GLN A 32 25.70 19.82 0.41
N LYS A 33 25.51 18.52 0.15
CA LYS A 33 26.58 17.54 0.00
C LYS A 33 27.48 17.88 -1.20
N ALA A 34 26.89 18.21 -2.35
CA ALA A 34 27.64 18.60 -3.55
C ALA A 34 28.45 19.89 -3.33
N SER A 35 27.92 20.80 -2.52
CA SER A 35 28.59 22.06 -2.15
C SER A 35 29.61 21.90 -1.01
N ALA A 36 29.85 20.68 -0.51
CA ALA A 36 30.72 20.38 0.63
C ALA A 36 30.37 21.14 1.93
N ARG A 37 29.10 21.53 2.12
CA ARG A 37 28.60 22.27 3.31
C ARG A 37 27.72 21.43 4.23
N LEU A 38 27.57 20.14 3.94
CA LEU A 38 26.69 19.26 4.71
C LEU A 38 27.34 18.87 6.04
N ALA A 39 26.76 19.34 7.16
CA ALA A 39 27.24 19.04 8.51
C ALA A 39 26.93 17.59 8.94
N ASP A 40 25.68 17.12 8.74
CA ASP A 40 25.28 15.75 9.09
C ASP A 40 25.11 14.87 7.83
N THR A 41 26.14 14.11 7.49
CA THR A 41 26.09 13.16 6.37
C THR A 41 25.21 11.94 6.64
N SER A 42 24.92 11.63 7.91
CA SER A 42 24.07 10.51 8.29
C SER A 42 22.60 10.76 7.95
N ARG A 43 22.17 12.03 7.96
CA ARG A 43 20.81 12.44 7.66
C ARG A 43 20.36 12.01 6.27
N LEU A 44 21.23 12.13 5.26
CA LEU A 44 20.94 11.71 3.90
C LEU A 44 20.56 10.21 3.81
N LYS A 45 21.24 9.35 4.59
CA LYS A 45 20.93 7.92 4.65
C LYS A 45 19.58 7.66 5.34
N LYS A 46 19.25 8.44 6.37
CA LYS A 46 17.96 8.35 7.10
C LYS A 46 16.81 8.76 6.17
N VAL A 47 16.88 9.94 5.56
CA VAL A 47 15.83 10.45 4.66
C VAL A 47 15.61 9.52 3.45
N ARG A 48 16.68 8.94 2.88
CA ARG A 48 16.55 7.95 1.81
C ARG A 48 15.75 6.71 2.25
N ARG A 49 15.92 6.27 3.50
CA ARG A 49 15.14 5.15 4.06
C ARG A 49 13.70 5.55 4.30
N ASP A 50 13.47 6.74 4.85
CA ASP A 50 12.11 7.25 5.08
C ASP A 50 11.32 7.30 3.75
N VAL A 51 11.93 7.85 2.68
CA VAL A 51 11.35 7.85 1.31
C VAL A 51 11.04 6.42 0.82
N ALA A 52 11.98 5.48 1.01
CA ALA A 52 11.79 4.10 0.56
C ALA A 52 10.65 3.39 1.34
N GLN A 53 10.56 3.60 2.65
CA GLN A 53 9.52 3.03 3.50
C GLN A 53 8.14 3.57 3.11
N ILE A 54 8.00 4.90 2.96
CA ILE A 54 6.73 5.51 2.55
C ILE A 54 6.27 4.99 1.18
N ARG A 55 7.19 4.93 0.20
CA ARG A 55 6.90 4.36 -1.12
C ARG A 55 6.47 2.89 -1.04
N THR A 56 7.11 2.11 -0.17
CA THR A 56 6.76 0.70 0.02
C THR A 56 5.34 0.56 0.56
N VAL A 57 4.97 1.34 1.58
CA VAL A 57 3.61 1.31 2.15
C VAL A 57 2.55 1.72 1.12
N LEU A 58 2.79 2.79 0.35
CA LEU A 58 1.89 3.22 -0.72
C LEU A 58 1.75 2.15 -1.82
N HIS A 59 2.86 1.51 -2.17
CA HIS A 59 2.86 0.44 -3.15
C HIS A 59 2.12 -0.81 -2.67
N ASP A 60 2.32 -1.21 -1.41
CA ASP A 60 1.61 -2.33 -0.80
C ASP A 60 0.09 -2.06 -0.76
N ARG A 61 -0.33 -0.84 -0.40
CA ARG A 61 -1.76 -0.44 -0.49
C ARG A 61 -2.31 -0.62 -1.90
N GLN A 62 -1.61 -0.10 -2.89
CA GLN A 62 -2.04 -0.23 -4.28
C GLN A 62 -2.12 -1.69 -4.71
N ARG A 63 -1.15 -2.53 -4.29
CA ARG A 63 -1.16 -3.97 -4.60
C ARG A 63 -2.31 -4.69 -3.91
N ALA A 64 -2.63 -4.34 -2.66
CA ALA A 64 -3.76 -4.91 -1.94
C ALA A 64 -5.08 -4.57 -2.64
N ILE A 65 -5.31 -3.29 -2.96
CA ILE A 65 -6.49 -2.82 -3.70
C ILE A 65 -6.61 -3.54 -5.04
N SER A 66 -5.50 -3.59 -5.80
CA SER A 66 -5.49 -4.24 -7.12
C SER A 66 -5.78 -5.74 -7.01
N ALA A 67 -5.27 -6.42 -5.98
CA ALA A 67 -5.55 -7.84 -5.78
C ALA A 67 -7.01 -8.10 -5.39
N ALA A 68 -7.58 -7.25 -4.53
CA ALA A 68 -8.97 -7.34 -4.12
C ALA A 68 -9.94 -7.03 -5.28
N ALA A 69 -9.65 -6.01 -6.09
CA ALA A 69 -10.46 -5.64 -7.24
C ALA A 69 -10.45 -6.67 -8.39
N MET A 70 -9.51 -7.63 -8.37
CA MET A 70 -9.42 -8.71 -9.36
C MET A 70 -10.29 -9.92 -9.00
N ILE A 71 -10.93 -9.92 -7.82
CA ILE A 71 -11.90 -10.95 -7.44
C ILE A 71 -13.12 -10.80 -8.35
N GLU A 72 -13.53 -11.88 -9.00
CA GLU A 72 -14.56 -11.86 -10.04
C GLU A 72 -15.87 -11.23 -9.56
N GLU A 73 -16.33 -11.59 -8.35
CA GLU A 73 -17.58 -11.06 -7.83
C GLU A 73 -17.49 -9.58 -7.43
N ILE A 74 -16.33 -9.13 -6.91
CA ILE A 74 -16.10 -7.71 -6.62
C ILE A 74 -16.02 -6.92 -7.93
N ALA A 75 -15.26 -7.41 -8.92
CA ALA A 75 -15.10 -6.76 -10.20
C ALA A 75 -16.43 -6.55 -10.93
N ALA A 76 -17.34 -7.54 -10.85
CA ALA A 76 -18.68 -7.44 -11.41
C ALA A 76 -19.51 -6.29 -10.80
N LEU A 77 -19.36 -6.03 -9.49
CA LEU A 77 -20.03 -4.92 -8.81
C LEU A 77 -19.41 -3.57 -9.19
N LEU A 78 -18.09 -3.48 -9.19
CA LEU A 78 -17.35 -2.23 -9.46
C LEU A 78 -17.52 -1.73 -10.90
N GLY A 79 -17.79 -2.61 -11.87
CA GLY A 79 -17.92 -2.23 -13.29
C GLY A 79 -19.12 -1.35 -13.63
N SER A 80 -20.09 -1.21 -12.72
CA SER A 80 -21.35 -0.51 -12.99
C SER A 80 -21.46 0.88 -12.34
N GLN A 81 -20.51 1.27 -11.47
CA GLN A 81 -20.63 2.45 -10.60
C GLN A 81 -19.27 3.14 -10.36
N GLU A 82 -19.29 4.41 -9.94
CA GLU A 82 -18.09 5.09 -9.42
C GLU A 82 -17.79 4.57 -8.01
N TRP A 83 -16.54 4.21 -7.75
CA TRP A 83 -16.14 3.62 -6.48
C TRP A 83 -14.85 4.22 -5.95
N ASN A 84 -14.73 4.21 -4.62
CA ASN A 84 -13.51 4.51 -3.90
C ASN A 84 -13.01 3.24 -3.21
N ALA A 85 -11.69 3.11 -3.08
CA ALA A 85 -11.08 2.00 -2.35
C ALA A 85 -10.11 2.53 -1.30
N GLU A 86 -10.21 1.99 -0.09
CA GLU A 86 -9.27 2.27 0.98
C GLU A 86 -8.63 0.97 1.48
N ALA A 87 -7.32 0.99 1.69
CA ALA A 87 -6.57 -0.15 2.22
C ALA A 87 -5.91 0.21 3.54
N ARG A 88 -6.24 -0.54 4.58
CA ARG A 88 -5.66 -0.41 5.92
C ARG A 88 -5.01 -1.73 6.32
N PHE A 89 -3.90 -1.67 7.04
CA PHE A 89 -3.22 -2.89 7.50
C PHE A 89 -3.78 -3.31 8.86
N GLU A 90 -4.35 -4.50 8.93
CA GLU A 90 -4.86 -5.13 10.15
C GLU A 90 -3.74 -5.99 10.77
N TYR A 91 -3.28 -5.61 11.96
CA TYR A 91 -2.15 -6.31 12.60
C TYR A 91 -2.55 -7.66 13.19
N GLU A 92 -3.80 -7.79 13.66
CA GLU A 92 -4.31 -9.06 14.21
C GLU A 92 -4.37 -10.14 13.13
N GLU A 93 -4.83 -9.78 11.93
CA GLU A 93 -4.94 -10.71 10.80
C GLU A 93 -3.67 -10.76 9.94
N THR A 94 -2.71 -9.86 10.18
CA THR A 94 -1.50 -9.64 9.38
C THR A 94 -1.80 -9.47 7.88
N ALA A 95 -2.88 -8.77 7.56
CA ALA A 95 -3.40 -8.62 6.22
C ALA A 95 -3.77 -7.15 5.93
N TRP A 96 -3.85 -6.81 4.66
CA TRP A 96 -4.43 -5.55 4.20
C TRP A 96 -5.92 -5.74 4.06
N LEU A 97 -6.71 -5.08 4.91
CA LEU A 97 -8.14 -4.97 4.72
C LEU A 97 -8.40 -3.88 3.68
N VAL A 98 -9.00 -4.27 2.57
CA VAL A 98 -9.43 -3.38 1.49
C VAL A 98 -10.93 -3.24 1.56
N THR A 99 -11.43 -2.02 1.66
CA THR A 99 -12.86 -1.71 1.58
C THR A 99 -13.13 -0.93 0.30
N PHE A 100 -14.21 -1.29 -0.38
CA PHE A 100 -14.74 -0.60 -1.55
C PHE A 100 -16.03 0.09 -1.18
N THR A 101 -16.15 1.37 -1.51
CA THR A 101 -17.34 2.19 -1.23
C THR A 101 -17.83 2.87 -2.51
N ASP A 102 -19.14 3.09 -2.59
CA ASP A 102 -19.76 3.91 -3.64
C ASP A 102 -19.40 5.40 -3.47
N ALA A 103 -19.70 6.23 -4.46
CA ALA A 103 -19.62 7.70 -4.40
C ALA A 103 -20.38 8.28 -3.18
N SER A 104 -21.44 7.61 -2.73
CA SER A 104 -22.22 7.98 -1.55
C SER A 104 -21.56 7.59 -0.22
N GLY A 105 -20.46 6.83 -0.25
CA GLY A 105 -19.77 6.28 0.93
C GLY A 105 -20.41 5.01 1.51
N LYS A 106 -21.34 4.37 0.79
CA LYS A 106 -21.90 3.06 1.18
C LYS A 106 -20.89 1.96 0.85
N ASP A 107 -20.68 1.03 1.77
CA ASP A 107 -19.83 -0.14 1.56
C ASP A 107 -20.42 -1.07 0.48
N LEU A 108 -19.59 -1.45 -0.49
CA LEU A 108 -19.92 -2.35 -1.60
C LEU A 108 -19.28 -3.73 -1.41
N ALA A 109 -18.02 -3.76 -0.99
CA ALA A 109 -17.29 -5.00 -0.74
C ALA A 109 -16.10 -4.77 0.17
N SER A 110 -15.66 -5.82 0.84
CA SER A 110 -14.43 -5.84 1.63
C SER A 110 -13.60 -7.08 1.31
N ALA A 111 -12.28 -6.99 1.36
CA ALA A 111 -11.38 -8.12 1.14
C ALA A 111 -10.14 -8.03 2.02
N ALA A 112 -9.75 -9.16 2.63
CA ALA A 112 -8.50 -9.28 3.37
C ALA A 112 -7.40 -9.83 2.45
N VAL A 113 -6.32 -9.07 2.27
CA VAL A 113 -5.23 -9.38 1.32
C VAL A 113 -3.90 -9.53 2.05
N ASP A 114 -3.35 -10.74 2.09
CA ASP A 114 -2.05 -11.03 2.70
C ASP A 114 -0.91 -10.97 1.68
N LEU A 115 -0.30 -9.80 1.56
CA LEU A 115 0.86 -9.57 0.69
C LEU A 115 2.16 -10.24 1.18
N ASN A 116 2.22 -10.73 2.42
CA ASN A 116 3.39 -11.39 2.99
C ASN A 116 3.39 -12.90 2.72
N ARG A 117 2.26 -13.46 2.30
CA ARG A 117 2.14 -14.89 1.99
C ARG A 117 3.12 -15.27 0.88
N LYS A 118 3.95 -16.29 1.14
CA LYS A 118 4.91 -16.81 0.16
C LYS A 118 4.14 -17.39 -1.03
N GLN A 119 4.18 -16.70 -2.16
CA GLN A 119 3.62 -17.22 -3.41
C GLN A 119 4.43 -18.46 -3.85
N SER A 120 3.74 -19.54 -4.21
CA SER A 120 4.43 -20.71 -4.78
C SER A 120 5.07 -20.33 -6.11
N ARG A 121 6.36 -20.65 -6.26
CA ARG A 121 7.14 -20.36 -7.48
C ARG A 121 7.02 -21.46 -8.53
N SER A 122 6.46 -22.62 -8.16
CA SER A 122 6.25 -23.77 -9.04
C SER A 122 5.28 -23.44 -10.16
N ARG A 123 5.54 -23.96 -11.35
CA ARG A 123 4.69 -23.77 -12.54
C ARG A 123 3.38 -24.56 -12.42
N ARG A 124 3.37 -25.68 -11.68
CA ARG A 124 2.16 -26.47 -11.35
C ARG A 124 1.25 -25.71 -10.39
N ASP A 125 1.80 -25.22 -9.29
CA ASP A 125 1.03 -24.55 -8.24
C ASP A 125 0.42 -23.23 -8.74
N ARG A 126 1.09 -22.55 -9.69
CA ARG A 126 0.55 -21.37 -10.39
C ARG A 126 -0.71 -21.66 -11.22
N GLN A 127 -0.96 -22.91 -11.58
CA GLN A 127 -2.12 -23.34 -12.35
C GLN A 127 -3.34 -23.63 -11.44
N GLU A 128 -3.10 -23.98 -10.18
CA GLU A 128 -4.14 -24.24 -9.18
C GLU A 128 -4.52 -22.99 -8.39
N VAL A 129 -3.55 -22.11 -8.12
CA VAL A 129 -3.74 -20.87 -7.40
C VAL A 129 -3.82 -19.74 -8.41
N GLY A 130 -5.02 -19.40 -8.87
CA GLY A 130 -5.27 -18.16 -9.59
C GLY A 130 -4.81 -16.93 -8.77
N THR A 131 -5.08 -15.71 -9.27
CA THR A 131 -4.83 -14.44 -8.56
C THR A 131 -5.35 -14.41 -7.10
N ALA A 132 -6.23 -15.35 -6.73
CA ALA A 132 -6.69 -15.74 -5.39
C ALA A 132 -5.60 -16.15 -4.36
N GLY A 133 -4.32 -16.32 -4.73
CA GLY A 133 -3.30 -16.79 -3.78
C GLY A 133 -3.00 -15.85 -2.60
N VAL A 134 -3.32 -14.57 -2.75
CA VAL A 134 -2.98 -13.50 -1.80
C VAL A 134 -4.22 -13.05 -0.99
N VAL A 135 -5.41 -13.21 -1.55
CA VAL A 135 -6.68 -12.88 -0.88
C VAL A 135 -7.03 -14.00 0.11
N LYS A 136 -7.22 -13.65 1.39
CA LYS A 136 -7.61 -14.59 2.46
C LYS A 136 -9.13 -14.79 2.50
N SER A 137 -9.88 -13.70 2.42
CA SER A 137 -11.34 -13.67 2.49
C SER A 137 -11.86 -12.42 1.76
N TYR A 138 -13.12 -12.47 1.33
CA TYR A 138 -13.84 -11.30 0.84
C TYR A 138 -15.31 -11.41 1.22
N GLU A 139 -15.95 -10.26 1.39
CA GLU A 139 -17.36 -10.10 1.69
C GLU A 139 -17.96 -9.08 0.73
N ILE A 140 -19.17 -9.34 0.24
CA ILE A 140 -19.93 -8.44 -0.62
C ILE A 140 -21.08 -7.86 0.19
N THR A 141 -21.18 -6.55 0.20
CA THR A 141 -22.26 -5.81 0.86
C THR A 141 -23.24 -5.34 -0.20
N GLY A 142 -24.49 -5.81 -0.11
CA GLY A 142 -25.59 -5.46 -1.03
C GLY A 142 -26.24 -4.12 -0.75
#